data_AF-A0A820HKM2-F1
#
_entry.id   AF-A0A820HKM2-F1
#
_cell.length_a   1.000
_cell.length_b   1.000
_cell.length_c   1.000
_cell.angle_alpha   90.00
_cell.angle_beta   90.00
_cell.angle_gamma   90.00
#
_symmetry.space_group_name_H-M   'P 1'
#
loop_
_entity.id
_entity.type
_entity.pdbx_description
1 polymer ?
#
loop_
_entity_poly.entity_id
_entity_poly.type
_entity_poly.pdbx_seq_one_letter_code
_entity_poly.pdbx_strand_id
1 'polypeptide(L)'
;MEIMKMKLIATVRCYKSGPKRRFQVRLALIILIFILRIVTIGLYASSSDDNYDGGILAPICAFSLIFLFTTFCLDLYRYCVWWHYTPYGDTRCHCRSKQHERYILYHMVGDNRNPRLLGDRPCREQSCHKRKLDHIVVFHSADYQPQDCWRDIPKPPTELHTTTKRLFCLNFQNKDNQPHYVGFHTTTSEAAVSIAHSEFQPSTGGWLGAGAYFAQSVDGTIRKARTGGGAYIIAEIPMGKVYEVHRNLIHKKHTLFNRQVYDFVHRSKWQHDFDTCYMIHEHDDRDEFVIKDPERQIVKWVIVVEQPFDYKVARYQLDTEFDSTKCGCI
;
A
#
# COMPACT_ATOMS: atom_id res chain seq x y z
N MET A 1 -35.39 -12.93 32.30
CA MET A 1 -34.76 -13.73 31.24
C MET A 1 -34.15 -12.76 30.22
N GLU A 2 -33.08 -12.09 30.62
CA GLU A 2 -32.34 -11.16 29.76
C GLU A 2 -31.22 -11.93 29.08
N ILE A 3 -31.31 -12.06 27.76
CA ILE A 3 -30.24 -12.64 26.93
C ILE A 3 -29.13 -11.60 26.87
N MET A 4 -28.10 -11.84 27.69
CA MET A 4 -26.84 -11.12 27.70
C MET A 4 -26.20 -11.24 26.31
N LYS A 5 -26.45 -10.24 25.44
CA LYS A 5 -25.75 -10.08 24.17
C LYS A 5 -24.30 -9.74 24.47
N MET A 6 -23.50 -10.79 24.62
CA MET A 6 -22.05 -10.70 24.68
C MET A 6 -21.59 -10.21 23.30
N LYS A 7 -21.51 -8.88 23.14
CA LYS A 7 -20.77 -8.23 22.07
C LYS A 7 -19.31 -8.62 22.27
N LEU A 8 -18.91 -9.74 21.67
CA LEU A 8 -17.50 -9.97 21.33
C LEU A 8 -17.10 -8.84 20.38
N ILE A 9 -16.63 -7.74 20.97
CA ILE A 9 -15.78 -6.77 20.29
C ILE A 9 -14.47 -7.53 20.07
N ALA A 10 -14.46 -8.41 19.08
CA ALA A 10 -13.22 -8.88 18.52
C ALA A 10 -12.52 -7.63 18.03
N THR A 11 -11.48 -7.19 18.74
CA THR A 11 -10.46 -6.30 18.21
C THR A 11 -9.85 -7.04 17.03
N VAL A 12 -10.50 -6.96 15.87
CA VAL A 12 -10.04 -7.57 14.62
C VAL A 12 -8.79 -6.80 14.26
N ARG A 13 -7.64 -7.28 14.74
CA ARG A 13 -6.34 -6.73 14.35
C ARG A 13 -6.34 -6.78 12.83
N CYS A 14 -6.41 -5.60 12.18
CA CYS A 14 -6.32 -5.50 10.73
C CYS A 14 -5.21 -6.43 10.25
N TYR A 15 -5.59 -7.40 9.43
CA TYR A 15 -4.73 -8.46 8.96
C TYR A 15 -3.50 -7.80 8.34
N LYS A 16 -2.33 -8.00 8.94
CA LYS A 16 -1.08 -7.71 8.23
C LYS A 16 -1.00 -8.75 7.14
N SER A 17 -1.36 -8.39 5.92
CA SER A 17 -0.91 -9.12 4.74
C SER A 17 0.62 -9.04 4.80
N GLY A 18 1.24 -10.02 5.43
CA GLY A 18 2.68 -10.23 5.39
C GLY A 18 2.94 -11.26 4.30
N PRO A 19 2.76 -10.94 2.99
CA PRO A 19 2.89 -11.93 1.94
C PRO A 19 4.26 -12.57 1.95
N LYS A 20 5.31 -11.79 2.25
CA LYS A 20 6.66 -12.31 2.49
C LYS A 20 6.69 -13.35 3.61
N ARG A 21 6.07 -13.07 4.76
CA ARG A 21 6.01 -14.02 5.88
C ARG A 21 5.16 -15.24 5.55
N ARG A 22 4.03 -15.08 4.86
CA ARG A 22 3.17 -16.18 4.41
C ARG A 22 3.94 -17.09 3.44
N PHE A 23 4.64 -16.50 2.48
CA PHE A 23 5.49 -17.23 1.55
C PHE A 23 6.63 -17.95 2.29
N GLN A 24 7.35 -17.28 3.19
CA GLN A 24 8.41 -17.88 4.00
C GLN A 24 7.93 -19.07 4.85
N VAL A 25 6.77 -18.94 5.51
CA VAL A 25 6.19 -20.03 6.32
C VAL A 25 5.77 -21.20 5.44
N ARG A 26 5.12 -20.95 4.29
CA ARG A 26 4.71 -22.02 3.36
C ARG A 26 5.92 -22.69 2.73
N LEU A 27 6.93 -21.92 2.35
CA LEU A 27 8.21 -22.43 1.87
C LEU A 27 8.89 -23.32 2.91
N ALA A 28 8.98 -22.88 4.16
CA ALA A 28 9.54 -23.68 5.25
C ALA A 28 8.78 -24.99 5.47
N LEU A 29 7.44 -24.95 5.42
CA LEU A 29 6.60 -26.14 5.52
C LEU A 29 6.81 -27.10 4.34
N ILE A 30 6.89 -26.59 3.11
CA ILE A 30 7.16 -27.39 1.91
C ILE A 30 8.54 -28.05 2.01
N ILE A 31 9.57 -27.31 2.43
CA ILE A 31 10.92 -27.85 2.64
C ILE A 31 10.90 -28.94 3.71
N LEU A 32 10.20 -28.74 4.83
CA LEU A 32 10.07 -29.76 5.87
C LEU A 32 9.40 -31.04 5.34
N ILE A 33 8.27 -30.91 4.63
CA ILE A 33 7.57 -32.07 4.05
C ILE A 33 8.45 -32.76 3.00
N PHE A 34 9.17 -31.99 2.17
CA PHE A 34 10.11 -32.52 1.20
C PHE A 34 11.19 -33.36 1.88
N ILE A 35 11.82 -32.86 2.95
CA ILE A 35 12.83 -33.59 3.74
C ILE A 35 12.23 -34.88 4.32
N LEU A 36 11.04 -34.79 4.96
CA LEU A 36 10.37 -35.96 5.52
C LEU A 36 10.07 -37.02 4.45
N ARG A 37 9.72 -36.61 3.23
CA ARG A 37 9.47 -37.52 2.09
C ARG A 37 10.75 -38.19 1.60
N ILE A 38 11.87 -37.46 1.50
CA ILE A 38 13.17 -38.05 1.13
C ILE A 38 13.62 -39.08 2.19
N VAL A 39 13.48 -38.76 3.47
CA VAL A 39 13.79 -39.71 4.57
C VAL A 39 12.90 -40.95 4.47
N THR A 40 11.60 -40.76 4.25
CA THR A 40 10.64 -41.88 4.09
C THR A 40 11.01 -42.78 2.91
N ILE A 41 11.42 -42.21 1.77
CA ILE A 41 11.89 -42.98 0.61
C ILE A 41 13.14 -43.79 0.98
N GLY A 42 14.12 -43.18 1.66
CA GLY A 42 15.33 -43.88 2.12
C GLY A 42 15.02 -45.04 3.07
N LEU A 43 14.09 -44.85 4.01
CA LEU A 43 13.64 -45.90 4.93
C LEU A 43 12.95 -47.06 4.19
N TYR A 44 12.06 -46.76 3.23
CA TYR A 44 11.41 -47.80 2.43
C TYR A 44 12.40 -48.55 1.53
N ALA A 45 13.36 -47.85 0.93
CA ALA A 45 14.37 -48.46 0.09
C ALA A 45 15.39 -49.32 0.87
N SER A 46 15.56 -49.06 2.17
CA SER A 46 16.51 -49.79 3.03
C SER A 46 15.87 -50.95 3.80
N SER A 47 14.55 -51.09 3.75
CA SER A 47 13.84 -52.19 4.42
C SER A 47 14.08 -53.50 3.66
N SER A 48 14.74 -54.46 4.30
CA SER A 48 15.04 -55.79 3.75
C SER A 48 13.98 -56.85 4.06
N ASP A 49 12.79 -56.44 4.49
CA ASP A 49 11.72 -57.35 4.90
C ASP A 49 10.92 -57.83 3.67
N ASP A 50 10.96 -59.13 3.40
CA ASP A 50 10.33 -59.76 2.22
C ASP A 50 8.80 -59.63 2.18
N ASN A 51 8.17 -59.27 3.31
CA ASN A 51 6.73 -59.07 3.41
C ASN A 51 6.27 -57.62 3.16
N TYR A 52 7.18 -56.68 2.87
CA TYR A 52 6.83 -55.27 2.68
C TYR A 52 6.86 -54.85 1.22
N ASP A 53 5.75 -54.27 0.75
CA ASP A 53 5.61 -53.58 -0.54
C ASP A 53 6.39 -52.25 -0.62
N GLY A 54 7.61 -52.19 -0.03
CA GLY A 54 8.47 -51.00 -0.04
C GLY A 54 8.76 -50.51 -1.47
N GLY A 55 8.83 -51.44 -2.42
CA GLY A 55 8.96 -51.15 -3.84
C GLY A 55 7.78 -50.39 -4.45
N ILE A 56 6.58 -50.50 -3.90
CA ILE A 56 5.37 -49.78 -4.35
C ILE A 56 5.22 -48.45 -3.62
N LEU A 57 5.61 -48.37 -2.34
CA LEU A 57 5.48 -47.15 -1.54
C LEU A 57 6.52 -46.08 -1.90
N ALA A 58 7.73 -46.48 -2.30
CA ALA A 58 8.77 -45.57 -2.77
C ALA A 58 8.34 -44.71 -3.99
N PRO A 59 7.79 -45.26 -5.10
CA PRO A 59 7.33 -44.47 -6.22
C PRO A 59 6.11 -43.60 -5.88
N ILE A 60 5.20 -44.03 -5.00
CA ILE A 60 4.10 -43.18 -4.51
C ILE A 60 4.65 -41.97 -3.75
N CYS A 61 5.65 -42.18 -2.88
CA CYS A 61 6.31 -41.08 -2.18
C CYS A 61 7.05 -40.15 -3.15
N ALA A 62 7.73 -40.68 -4.16
CA ALA A 62 8.38 -39.88 -5.21
C ALA A 62 7.35 -39.06 -6.03
N PHE A 63 6.21 -39.66 -6.40
CA PHE A 63 5.12 -38.96 -7.09
C PHE A 63 4.55 -37.82 -6.23
N SER A 64 4.46 -38.01 -4.91
CA SER A 64 4.02 -36.95 -3.98
C SER A 64 4.96 -35.72 -3.97
N LEU A 65 6.25 -35.89 -4.29
CA LEU A 65 7.19 -34.76 -4.41
C LEU A 65 6.85 -33.86 -5.60
N ILE A 66 6.26 -34.40 -6.67
CA ILE A 66 5.81 -33.61 -7.83
C ILE A 66 4.74 -32.61 -7.39
N PHE A 67 3.76 -33.02 -6.57
CA PHE A 67 2.73 -32.10 -6.06
C PHE A 67 3.30 -31.03 -5.14
N LEU A 68 4.29 -31.37 -4.30
CA LEU A 68 4.97 -30.39 -3.45
C LEU A 68 5.74 -29.37 -4.28
N PHE A 69 6.46 -29.83 -5.31
CA PHE A 69 7.15 -28.95 -6.24
C PHE A 69 6.15 -28.04 -6.98
N THR A 70 5.04 -28.59 -7.49
CA THR A 70 3.98 -27.79 -8.13
C THR A 70 3.41 -26.75 -7.16
N THR A 71 3.16 -27.12 -5.90
CA THR A 71 2.68 -26.19 -4.87
C THR A 71 3.70 -25.07 -4.61
N PHE A 72 4.99 -25.40 -4.54
CA PHE A 72 6.05 -24.42 -4.41
C PHE A 72 6.10 -23.47 -5.61
N CYS A 73 6.02 -24.00 -6.83
CA CYS A 73 6.01 -23.21 -8.06
C CYS A 73 4.81 -22.23 -8.11
N LEU A 74 3.62 -22.68 -7.70
CA LEU A 74 2.44 -21.82 -7.60
C LEU A 74 2.60 -20.73 -6.54
N ASP A 75 3.23 -21.05 -5.40
CA ASP A 75 3.49 -20.07 -4.34
C ASP A 75 4.54 -19.05 -4.75
N LEU A 76 5.59 -19.50 -5.44
CA LEU A 76 6.61 -18.62 -6.00
C LEU A 76 6.01 -17.72 -7.06
N TYR A 77 5.19 -18.26 -7.96
CA TYR A 77 4.46 -17.48 -8.96
C TYR A 77 3.61 -16.39 -8.31
N ARG A 78 2.77 -16.74 -7.33
CA ARG A 78 1.95 -15.77 -6.60
C ARG A 78 2.78 -14.70 -5.90
N TYR A 79 3.89 -15.09 -5.27
CA TYR A 79 4.83 -14.14 -4.66
C TYR A 79 5.42 -13.17 -5.70
N CYS A 80 5.84 -13.70 -6.86
CA CYS A 80 6.37 -12.89 -7.96
C CYS A 80 5.32 -11.92 -8.51
N VAL A 81 4.09 -12.39 -8.74
CA VAL A 81 2.98 -11.54 -9.19
C VAL A 81 2.69 -10.45 -8.15
N TRP A 82 2.70 -10.77 -6.85
CA TRP A 82 2.43 -9.79 -5.80
C TRP A 82 3.53 -8.75 -5.60
N TRP A 83 4.80 -9.15 -5.71
CA TRP A 83 5.92 -8.31 -5.29
C TRP A 83 6.70 -7.68 -6.44
N HIS A 84 6.69 -8.35 -7.60
CA HIS A 84 7.42 -7.94 -8.79
C HIS A 84 6.49 -7.61 -9.96
N TYR A 85 5.22 -7.30 -9.64
CA TYR A 85 4.28 -6.84 -10.64
C TYR A 85 4.84 -5.66 -11.42
N THR A 86 4.59 -5.70 -12.72
CA THR A 86 4.94 -4.61 -13.63
C THR A 86 3.79 -4.47 -14.61
N PRO A 87 3.12 -3.30 -14.65
CA PRO A 87 1.94 -3.09 -15.47
C PRO A 87 2.29 -3.19 -16.96
N TYR A 88 1.27 -3.20 -17.81
CA TYR A 88 1.48 -2.98 -19.21
C TYR A 88 2.15 -1.61 -19.47
N GLY A 89 3.02 -1.54 -20.48
CA GLY A 89 3.73 -0.32 -20.85
C GLY A 89 5.04 -0.04 -20.09
N ASP A 90 5.22 -0.56 -18.87
CA ASP A 90 6.53 -0.49 -18.18
C ASP A 90 7.47 -1.62 -18.65
N THR A 91 8.39 -1.29 -19.55
CA THR A 91 9.44 -2.20 -20.05
C THR A 91 10.79 -2.01 -19.36
N ARG A 92 10.94 -1.03 -18.45
CA ARG A 92 12.23 -0.62 -17.86
C ARG A 92 12.31 -0.96 -16.38
N CYS A 93 11.92 -2.18 -16.00
CA CYS A 93 11.81 -2.56 -14.58
C CYS A 93 13.09 -2.38 -13.74
N HIS A 94 14.27 -2.27 -14.37
CA HIS A 94 15.57 -2.09 -13.71
C HIS A 94 15.96 -0.63 -13.41
N CYS A 95 15.24 0.37 -13.92
CA CYS A 95 15.62 1.79 -13.84
C CYS A 95 14.66 2.64 -12.99
N ARG A 96 14.07 2.05 -11.94
CA ARG A 96 13.08 2.73 -11.09
C ARG A 96 13.74 3.70 -10.11
N SER A 97 13.03 4.78 -9.76
CA SER A 97 13.43 5.66 -8.65
C SER A 97 13.57 4.86 -7.35
N LYS A 98 14.49 5.29 -6.48
CA LYS A 98 14.72 4.66 -5.17
C LYS A 98 13.52 4.80 -4.23
N GLN A 99 12.68 5.82 -4.45
CA GLN A 99 11.46 6.06 -3.67
C GLN A 99 10.29 5.20 -4.16
N HIS A 100 10.36 4.69 -5.40
CA HIS A 100 9.37 3.77 -5.91
C HIS A 100 9.57 2.37 -5.32
N GLU A 101 8.67 1.94 -4.44
CA GLU A 101 8.75 0.60 -3.85
C GLU A 101 8.33 -0.49 -4.83
N ARG A 102 7.12 -0.37 -5.39
CA ARG A 102 6.56 -1.35 -6.35
C ARG A 102 5.27 -0.86 -6.98
N TYR A 103 4.87 -1.56 -8.04
CA TYR A 103 3.49 -1.56 -8.51
C TYR A 103 2.63 -2.49 -7.67
N ILE A 104 1.36 -2.12 -7.50
CA ILE A 104 0.33 -2.92 -6.86
C ILE A 104 -0.78 -3.13 -7.88
N LEU A 105 -1.24 -4.37 -8.02
CA LEU A 105 -2.35 -4.71 -8.91
C LEU A 105 -3.64 -4.04 -8.44
N TYR A 106 -4.39 -3.48 -9.39
CA TYR A 106 -5.61 -2.72 -9.13
C TYR A 106 -6.69 -3.49 -8.35
N HIS A 107 -6.83 -4.80 -8.58
CA HIS A 107 -7.81 -5.61 -7.83
C HIS A 107 -7.42 -5.80 -6.35
N MET A 108 -6.17 -5.53 -5.96
CA MET A 108 -5.73 -5.63 -4.57
C MET A 108 -6.07 -4.39 -3.75
N VAL A 109 -6.65 -3.37 -4.37
CA VAL A 109 -7.00 -2.11 -3.71
C VAL A 109 -8.50 -1.86 -3.73
N GLY A 110 -9.00 -1.24 -2.67
CA GLY A 110 -10.35 -0.69 -2.64
C GLY A 110 -11.50 -1.69 -2.83
N ASP A 111 -12.46 -1.32 -3.68
CA ASP A 111 -13.77 -1.96 -3.83
C ASP A 111 -13.75 -3.27 -4.61
N ASN A 112 -12.63 -3.56 -5.27
CA ASN A 112 -12.42 -4.82 -5.97
C ASN A 112 -12.17 -6.00 -5.03
N ARG A 113 -11.99 -5.71 -3.73
CA ARG A 113 -11.72 -6.73 -2.73
C ARG A 113 -13.00 -7.35 -2.23
N ASN A 114 -13.01 -8.67 -2.11
CA ASN A 114 -14.17 -9.40 -1.61
C ASN A 114 -14.18 -9.45 -0.07
N PRO A 115 -15.03 -8.67 0.62
CA PRO A 115 -15.01 -8.58 2.09
C PRO A 115 -15.39 -9.90 2.78
N ARG A 116 -15.91 -10.89 2.03
CA ARG A 116 -16.23 -12.22 2.56
C ARG A 116 -15.00 -13.12 2.64
N LEU A 117 -13.94 -12.85 1.88
CA LEU A 117 -12.72 -13.66 1.89
C LEU A 117 -11.82 -13.32 3.07
N LEU A 118 -11.15 -14.33 3.61
CA LEU A 118 -10.21 -14.17 4.71
C LEU A 118 -8.96 -13.45 4.21
N GLY A 119 -8.73 -12.23 4.69
CA GLY A 119 -7.62 -11.37 4.27
C GLY A 119 -8.07 -10.13 3.49
N ASP A 120 -9.26 -10.19 2.89
CA ASP A 120 -9.91 -9.11 2.12
C ASP A 120 -10.97 -8.34 2.90
N ARG A 121 -11.05 -8.61 4.20
CA ARG A 121 -11.88 -7.82 5.08
C ARG A 121 -11.37 -6.37 5.12
N PRO A 122 -12.25 -5.40 4.92
CA PRO A 122 -11.88 -4.00 5.00
C PRO A 122 -11.39 -3.63 6.40
N CYS A 123 -10.62 -2.55 6.47
CA CYS A 123 -10.38 -1.90 7.75
C CYS A 123 -11.72 -1.32 8.23
N ARG A 124 -12.12 -1.64 9.48
CA ARG A 124 -13.35 -1.14 10.10
C ARG A 124 -13.08 -0.18 11.26
N GLU A 125 -11.80 0.12 11.51
CA GLU A 125 -11.39 1.07 12.54
C GLU A 125 -11.67 2.47 12.01
N GLN A 126 -12.65 3.18 12.61
CA GLN A 126 -13.00 4.56 12.25
C GLN A 126 -11.83 5.54 12.35
N SER A 127 -10.78 5.19 13.09
CA SER A 127 -9.51 5.91 13.11
C SER A 127 -8.37 4.89 13.09
N CYS A 128 -7.96 4.50 11.88
CA CYS A 128 -6.97 3.44 11.71
C CYS A 128 -5.61 3.84 12.31
N HIS A 129 -5.18 3.12 13.34
CA HIS A 129 -3.88 3.37 13.98
C HIS A 129 -2.70 2.79 13.18
N LYS A 130 -2.97 1.91 12.20
CA LYS A 130 -1.95 1.25 11.38
C LYS A 130 -1.72 1.99 10.07
N ARG A 131 -1.19 3.20 10.12
CA ARG A 131 -1.06 4.09 8.96
C ARG A 131 0.15 3.83 8.06
N LYS A 132 0.62 2.58 7.98
CA LYS A 132 1.74 2.23 7.06
C LYS A 132 1.25 2.31 5.62
N LEU A 133 2.13 2.73 4.69
CA LEU A 133 1.80 2.85 3.27
C LEU A 133 1.05 1.63 2.71
N ASP A 134 1.60 0.42 2.87
CA ASP A 134 0.97 -0.83 2.40
C ASP A 134 -0.45 -1.02 2.95
N HIS A 135 -0.68 -0.64 4.21
CA HIS A 135 -2.01 -0.78 4.82
C HIS A 135 -2.98 0.24 4.25
N ILE A 136 -2.56 1.50 4.16
CA ILE A 136 -3.40 2.55 3.59
C ILE A 136 -3.75 2.25 2.14
N VAL A 137 -2.77 1.83 1.34
CA VAL A 137 -3.00 1.49 -0.07
C VAL A 137 -4.00 0.36 -0.23
N VAL A 138 -3.89 -0.70 0.56
CA VAL A 138 -4.71 -1.90 0.39
C VAL A 138 -6.10 -1.77 1.02
N PHE A 139 -6.26 -0.96 2.08
CA PHE A 139 -7.48 -0.90 2.88
C PHE A 139 -8.18 0.45 2.92
N HIS A 140 -7.51 1.55 2.54
CA HIS A 140 -8.01 2.92 2.67
C HIS A 140 -7.83 3.76 1.38
N SER A 141 -7.42 3.15 0.27
CA SER A 141 -7.28 3.89 -0.99
C SER A 141 -8.62 4.19 -1.65
N ALA A 142 -9.64 3.35 -1.46
CA ALA A 142 -11.01 3.54 -1.97
C ALA A 142 -12.03 3.56 -0.81
N ASP A 143 -13.33 3.51 -1.12
CA ASP A 143 -14.53 3.77 -0.29
C ASP A 143 -14.59 3.14 1.13
N TYR A 144 -13.65 2.27 1.50
CA TYR A 144 -13.50 1.78 2.87
C TYR A 144 -12.83 2.81 3.78
N GLN A 145 -13.62 3.80 4.18
CA GLN A 145 -13.29 4.86 5.14
C GLN A 145 -12.06 5.67 4.70
N PRO A 146 -12.27 6.86 4.09
CA PRO A 146 -11.20 7.81 3.83
C PRO A 146 -10.34 7.97 5.08
N GLN A 147 -9.04 8.08 4.86
CA GLN A 147 -8.10 8.41 5.91
C GLN A 147 -8.59 9.61 6.72
N ASP A 148 -8.45 9.60 8.05
CA ASP A 148 -8.76 10.79 8.87
C ASP A 148 -8.03 12.04 8.35
N CYS A 149 -8.66 13.21 8.55
CA CYS A 149 -8.04 14.50 8.25
C CYS A 149 -6.72 14.64 9.02
N TRP A 150 -5.74 15.34 8.44
CA TRP A 150 -4.42 15.55 9.07
C TRP A 150 -4.48 16.03 10.52
N ARG A 151 -5.43 16.91 10.84
CA ARG A 151 -5.63 17.46 12.18
C ARG A 151 -6.05 16.40 13.21
N ASP A 152 -6.77 15.38 12.77
CA ASP A 152 -7.41 14.37 13.62
C ASP A 152 -6.56 13.10 13.78
N ILE A 153 -5.48 12.98 12.99
CA ILE A 153 -4.57 11.85 13.09
C ILE A 153 -3.79 11.94 14.40
N PRO A 154 -3.70 10.83 15.17
CA PRO A 154 -2.83 10.76 16.33
C PRO A 154 -1.38 11.06 15.94
N LYS A 155 -0.86 12.18 16.42
CA LYS A 155 0.55 12.57 16.26
C LYS A 155 1.36 11.91 17.38
N PRO A 156 2.58 11.40 17.11
CA PRO A 156 3.44 10.89 18.17
C PRO A 156 3.62 11.99 19.22
N PRO A 157 3.63 11.64 20.52
CA PRO A 157 3.85 12.62 21.57
C PRO A 157 5.13 13.37 21.26
N THR A 158 5.04 14.69 21.17
CA THR A 158 6.21 15.54 20.97
C THR A 158 7.08 15.36 22.20
N GLU A 159 8.13 14.53 22.11
CA GLU A 159 9.09 14.39 23.18
C GLU A 159 9.68 15.79 23.42
N LEU A 160 9.30 16.38 24.55
CA LEU A 160 9.87 17.62 25.02
C LEU A 160 11.38 17.38 25.12
N HIS A 161 12.15 18.06 24.27
CA HIS A 161 13.61 17.97 24.19
C HIS A 161 14.22 18.13 25.59
N THR A 162 14.39 17.02 26.30
CA THR A 162 15.24 16.93 27.48
C THR A 162 16.59 16.47 26.98
N THR A 163 17.52 17.43 26.97
CA THR A 163 18.92 17.29 26.65
C THR A 163 19.57 16.20 27.51
N THR A 164 19.51 14.95 27.04
CA THR A 164 20.24 13.85 27.69
C THR A 164 21.22 13.23 26.71
N LYS A 165 22.49 13.43 27.05
CA LYS A 165 23.75 12.96 26.47
C LYS A 165 23.69 11.74 25.54
N ARG A 166 24.29 11.96 24.37
CA ARG A 166 24.82 10.97 23.42
C ARG A 166 25.35 9.69 24.10
N LEU A 167 24.75 8.55 23.78
CA LEU A 167 25.49 7.29 23.66
C LEU A 167 25.59 6.92 22.18
N PHE A 168 26.83 6.72 21.75
CA PHE A 168 27.24 6.28 20.43
C PHE A 168 26.69 4.88 20.12
N CYS A 169 25.75 4.76 19.17
CA CYS A 169 25.56 3.59 18.30
C CYS A 169 24.71 4.01 17.07
N LEU A 170 25.30 3.90 15.86
CA LEU A 170 24.67 3.98 14.54
C LEU A 170 23.83 5.25 14.23
N ASN A 171 24.49 6.24 13.62
CA ASN A 171 23.85 7.38 12.97
C ASN A 171 23.09 6.93 11.70
N PHE A 172 21.84 6.47 11.84
CA PHE A 172 20.78 6.89 10.92
C PHE A 172 20.10 8.09 11.59
N GLN A 173 20.27 9.27 11.01
CA GLN A 173 19.76 10.51 11.59
C GLN A 173 18.24 10.41 11.77
N ASN A 174 17.83 10.75 12.98
CA ASN A 174 16.49 10.73 13.56
C ASN A 174 15.55 11.73 12.86
N LYS A 175 15.23 11.50 11.58
CA LYS A 175 14.10 12.11 10.85
C LYS A 175 12.76 11.41 11.17
N ASP A 176 12.80 10.32 11.93
CA ASP A 176 11.75 9.29 12.00
C ASP A 176 10.64 9.58 13.02
N ASN A 177 10.71 10.67 13.79
CA ASN A 177 9.65 11.05 14.74
C ASN A 177 8.66 12.09 14.19
N GLN A 178 8.79 12.51 12.92
CA GLN A 178 7.77 13.37 12.32
C GLN A 178 6.50 12.57 12.03
N PRO A 179 5.30 13.14 12.23
CA PRO A 179 4.08 12.49 11.81
C PRO A 179 4.06 12.34 10.28
N HIS A 180 3.96 11.09 9.83
CA HIS A 180 3.82 10.75 8.42
C HIS A 180 2.34 10.74 8.02
N TYR A 181 2.07 11.11 6.79
CA TYR A 181 0.77 11.04 6.17
C TYR A 181 0.86 10.33 4.82
N VAL A 182 -0.20 9.62 4.43
CA VAL A 182 -0.24 8.96 3.14
C VAL A 182 -1.11 9.78 2.20
N GLY A 183 -0.50 10.32 1.15
CA GLY A 183 -1.17 11.11 0.12
C GLY A 183 -1.50 10.31 -1.12
N PHE A 184 -2.60 10.67 -1.77
CA PHE A 184 -3.01 10.11 -3.06
C PHE A 184 -2.83 11.12 -4.19
N HIS A 185 -2.37 10.66 -5.34
CA HIS A 185 -2.22 11.46 -6.55
C HIS A 185 -2.71 10.67 -7.77
N THR A 186 -3.75 11.15 -8.45
CA THR A 186 -4.23 10.54 -9.70
C THR A 186 -3.58 11.19 -10.90
N THR A 187 -3.11 10.37 -11.83
CA THR A 187 -2.54 10.79 -13.11
C THR A 187 -2.83 9.75 -14.19
N THR A 188 -2.33 9.93 -15.42
CA THR A 188 -2.46 8.90 -16.46
C THR A 188 -1.49 7.76 -16.24
N SER A 189 -1.77 6.58 -16.80
CA SER A 189 -0.88 5.42 -16.73
C SER A 189 0.53 5.72 -17.25
N GLU A 190 0.64 6.47 -18.36
CA GLU A 190 1.91 6.83 -18.98
C GLU A 190 2.71 7.79 -18.09
N ALA A 191 2.04 8.78 -17.50
CA ALA A 191 2.66 9.71 -16.57
C ALA A 191 3.12 9.01 -15.30
N ALA A 192 2.33 8.08 -14.75
CA ALA A 192 2.72 7.28 -13.60
C ALA A 192 3.94 6.41 -13.88
N VAL A 193 3.99 5.74 -15.04
CA VAL A 193 5.19 4.98 -15.47
C VAL A 193 6.39 5.91 -15.65
N SER A 194 6.22 7.09 -16.25
CA SER A 194 7.30 8.07 -16.36
C SER A 194 7.84 8.50 -14.99
N ILE A 195 6.95 8.79 -14.03
CA ILE A 195 7.30 9.14 -12.64
C ILE A 195 7.99 7.94 -11.95
N ALA A 196 7.58 6.70 -12.23
CA ALA A 196 8.23 5.51 -11.66
C ALA A 196 9.73 5.40 -12.01
N HIS A 197 10.11 5.91 -13.18
CA HIS A 197 11.48 5.91 -13.72
C HIS A 197 12.22 7.23 -13.53
N SER A 198 11.55 8.21 -12.94
CA SER A 198 12.11 9.53 -12.63
C SER A 198 11.70 9.89 -11.20
N GLU A 199 11.72 11.18 -10.84
CA GLU A 199 11.25 11.65 -9.54
C GLU A 199 10.00 12.50 -9.72
N PHE A 200 9.19 12.62 -8.67
CA PHE A 200 8.04 13.54 -8.66
C PHE A 200 8.51 14.98 -8.93
N GLN A 201 8.02 15.55 -10.03
CA GLN A 201 8.30 16.94 -10.35
C GLN A 201 7.24 17.85 -9.73
N PRO A 202 7.62 18.90 -8.98
CA PRO A 202 6.66 19.85 -8.44
C PRO A 202 6.01 20.66 -9.58
N SER A 203 4.72 20.93 -9.44
CA SER A 203 4.02 21.90 -10.30
C SER A 203 4.51 23.31 -10.00
N THR A 204 4.53 24.17 -11.03
CA THR A 204 4.86 25.60 -10.88
C THR A 204 3.70 26.44 -10.32
N GLY A 205 2.52 25.85 -10.12
CA GLY A 205 1.36 26.54 -9.54
C GLY A 205 0.21 25.63 -9.13
N GLY A 206 -0.93 26.24 -8.81
CA GLY A 206 -2.15 25.57 -8.39
C GLY A 206 -2.88 26.36 -7.29
N TRP A 207 -3.93 25.78 -6.70
CA TRP A 207 -4.73 26.45 -5.68
C TRP A 207 -3.94 26.80 -4.42
N LEU A 208 -2.94 25.98 -4.09
CA LEU A 208 -2.09 26.11 -2.92
C LEU A 208 -0.67 26.60 -3.25
N GLY A 209 -0.47 27.14 -4.46
CA GLY A 209 0.84 27.56 -4.95
C GLY A 209 1.61 26.43 -5.65
N ALA A 210 2.92 26.58 -5.77
CA ALA A 210 3.81 25.59 -6.38
C ALA A 210 4.02 24.38 -5.46
N GLY A 211 4.35 23.23 -6.04
CA GLY A 211 4.66 22.00 -5.30
C GLY A 211 3.99 20.75 -5.87
N ALA A 212 4.16 19.62 -5.17
CA ALA A 212 3.51 18.36 -5.53
C ALA A 212 2.20 18.18 -4.75
N TYR A 213 1.11 17.93 -5.47
CA TYR A 213 -0.24 17.90 -4.93
C TYR A 213 -0.71 16.49 -4.63
N PHE A 214 -1.30 16.32 -3.45
CA PHE A 214 -1.91 15.10 -2.98
C PHE A 214 -3.29 15.38 -2.39
N ALA A 215 -4.15 14.37 -2.38
CA ALA A 215 -5.40 14.39 -1.63
C ALA A 215 -5.40 13.33 -0.53
N GLN A 216 -6.38 13.45 0.35
CA GLN A 216 -6.67 12.53 1.45
C GLN A 216 -7.24 11.17 0.98
N SER A 217 -7.85 11.11 -0.20
CA SER A 217 -8.47 9.91 -0.79
C SER A 217 -8.27 9.89 -2.31
N VAL A 218 -8.43 8.71 -2.93
CA VAL A 218 -8.42 8.59 -4.39
C VAL A 218 -9.63 9.28 -5.02
N ASP A 219 -10.80 9.26 -4.40
CA ASP A 219 -11.98 9.97 -4.93
C ASP A 219 -11.77 11.49 -4.93
N GLY A 220 -11.06 11.98 -3.92
CA GLY A 220 -10.62 13.37 -3.83
C GLY A 220 -9.75 13.79 -5.02
N THR A 221 -8.96 12.87 -5.60
CA THR A 221 -8.11 13.12 -6.77
C THR A 221 -8.81 12.87 -8.10
N ILE A 222 -9.68 11.85 -8.23
CA ILE A 222 -10.37 11.50 -9.49
C ILE A 222 -11.14 12.69 -10.05
N ARG A 223 -11.88 13.41 -9.21
CA ARG A 223 -12.69 14.57 -9.63
C ARG A 223 -11.86 15.73 -10.20
N LYS A 224 -10.54 15.70 -9.98
CA LYS A 224 -9.60 16.78 -10.31
C LYS A 224 -8.63 16.37 -11.42
N ALA A 225 -8.54 15.08 -11.74
CA ALA A 225 -7.74 14.57 -12.84
C ALA A 225 -8.33 15.06 -14.18
N ARG A 226 -7.81 16.19 -14.68
CA ARG A 226 -8.21 16.76 -15.98
C ARG A 226 -7.90 15.85 -17.17
N THR A 227 -7.05 14.84 -16.98
CA THR A 227 -6.48 13.97 -18.02
C THR A 227 -7.13 12.59 -18.11
N GLY A 228 -8.25 12.34 -17.41
CA GLY A 228 -9.01 11.10 -17.58
C GLY A 228 -8.60 9.94 -16.66
N GLY A 229 -7.70 10.16 -15.70
CA GLY A 229 -7.29 9.14 -14.71
C GLY A 229 -6.48 8.00 -15.33
N GLY A 230 -6.49 6.84 -14.69
CA GLY A 230 -5.84 5.62 -15.18
C GLY A 230 -4.70 5.10 -14.32
N ALA A 231 -4.16 5.92 -13.41
CA ALA A 231 -3.26 5.45 -12.37
C ALA A 231 -3.32 6.30 -11.10
N TYR A 232 -3.01 5.66 -9.97
CA TYR A 232 -2.84 6.28 -8.67
C TYR A 232 -1.40 6.13 -8.22
N ILE A 233 -0.83 7.21 -7.72
CA ILE A 233 0.41 7.20 -6.98
C ILE A 233 0.08 7.49 -5.53
N ILE A 234 0.55 6.62 -4.64
CA ILE A 234 0.21 6.66 -3.22
C ILE A 234 1.52 6.75 -2.45
N ALA A 235 1.70 7.87 -1.75
CA ALA A 235 2.99 8.30 -1.22
C ALA A 235 2.96 8.44 0.30
N GLU A 236 4.00 7.95 0.98
CA GLU A 236 4.25 8.21 2.39
C GLU A 236 5.10 9.48 2.55
N ILE A 237 4.56 10.45 3.29
CA ILE A 237 5.04 11.83 3.32
C ILE A 237 5.22 12.28 4.77
N PRO A 238 6.43 12.68 5.22
CA PRO A 238 6.61 13.43 6.45
C PRO A 238 6.08 14.84 6.18
N MET A 239 5.02 15.21 6.90
CA MET A 239 4.32 16.47 6.63
C MET A 239 5.10 17.69 7.11
N GLY A 240 6.09 17.51 8.00
CA GLY A 240 6.90 18.60 8.55
C GLY A 240 6.04 19.65 9.25
N LYS A 241 6.39 20.92 9.09
CA LYS A 241 5.59 22.04 9.58
C LYS A 241 4.46 22.33 8.60
N VAL A 242 3.21 22.21 9.05
CA VAL A 242 2.01 22.30 8.19
C VAL A 242 1.32 23.65 8.36
N TYR A 243 1.02 24.32 7.24
CA TYR A 243 0.13 25.47 7.18
C TYR A 243 -1.27 25.00 6.79
N GLU A 244 -2.19 25.01 7.75
CA GLU A 244 -3.59 24.65 7.52
C GLU A 244 -4.41 25.87 7.04
N VAL A 245 -5.20 25.69 6.00
CA VAL A 245 -6.09 26.74 5.47
C VAL A 245 -7.45 26.15 5.11
N HIS A 246 -8.53 26.83 5.48
CA HIS A 246 -9.86 26.42 5.03
C HIS A 246 -10.13 26.87 3.60
N ARG A 247 -10.71 25.99 2.79
CA ARG A 247 -11.05 26.26 1.38
C ARG A 247 -11.92 27.51 1.22
N ASN A 248 -12.85 27.74 2.13
CA ASN A 248 -13.77 28.88 2.12
C ASN A 248 -13.05 30.25 2.22
N LEU A 249 -11.83 30.30 2.78
CA LEU A 249 -11.01 31.50 2.86
C LEU A 249 -10.27 31.80 1.54
N ILE A 250 -10.03 30.79 0.70
CA ILE A 250 -9.26 30.93 -0.54
C ILE A 250 -10.11 30.75 -1.81
N HIS A 251 -11.37 30.35 -1.68
CA HIS A 251 -12.31 30.27 -2.79
C HIS A 251 -12.92 31.63 -3.10
N LYS A 252 -12.49 32.28 -4.20
CA LYS A 252 -12.90 33.66 -4.59
C LYS A 252 -14.42 33.92 -4.64
N LYS A 253 -15.23 32.88 -4.82
CA LYS A 253 -16.70 32.98 -4.90
C LYS A 253 -17.40 32.77 -3.55
N HIS A 254 -16.65 32.38 -2.51
CA HIS A 254 -17.20 32.12 -1.19
C HIS A 254 -17.31 33.42 -0.38
N THR A 255 -18.33 33.54 0.47
CA THR A 255 -18.59 34.74 1.28
C THR A 255 -17.48 35.06 2.28
N LEU A 256 -16.81 34.02 2.80
CA LEU A 256 -15.66 34.12 3.70
C LEU A 256 -14.31 34.32 2.98
N PHE A 257 -14.32 34.58 1.68
CA PHE A 257 -13.09 34.77 0.92
C PHE A 257 -12.21 35.87 1.53
N ASN A 258 -10.94 35.54 1.77
CA ASN A 258 -9.94 36.46 2.27
C ASN A 258 -8.81 36.59 1.24
N ARG A 259 -8.72 37.78 0.62
CA ARG A 259 -7.71 38.07 -0.41
C ARG A 259 -6.28 37.93 0.11
N GLN A 260 -6.00 38.33 1.35
CA GLN A 260 -4.66 38.25 1.91
C GLN A 260 -4.23 36.80 2.11
N VAL A 261 -5.12 35.95 2.64
CA VAL A 261 -4.88 34.51 2.80
C VAL A 261 -4.71 33.84 1.43
N TYR A 262 -5.58 34.18 0.46
CA TYR A 262 -5.44 33.69 -0.91
C TYR A 262 -4.09 34.07 -1.52
N ASP A 263 -3.67 35.33 -1.44
CA ASP A 263 -2.40 35.78 -1.99
C ASP A 263 -1.19 35.16 -1.27
N PHE A 264 -1.30 34.87 0.03
CA PHE A 264 -0.27 34.15 0.79
C PHE A 264 -0.13 32.70 0.32
N VAL A 265 -1.25 32.00 0.16
CA VAL A 265 -1.30 30.58 -0.24
C VAL A 265 -0.94 30.40 -1.71
N HIS A 266 -1.67 31.10 -2.60
CA HIS A 266 -1.58 30.92 -4.05
C HIS A 266 -0.24 31.37 -4.64
N ARG A 267 0.46 32.31 -4.00
CA ARG A 267 1.81 32.75 -4.40
C ARG A 267 2.93 32.00 -3.67
N SER A 268 2.62 30.86 -3.06
CA SER A 268 3.59 29.99 -2.39
C SER A 268 4.35 30.64 -1.22
N LYS A 269 3.84 31.74 -0.62
CA LYS A 269 4.56 32.44 0.46
C LYS A 269 4.72 31.59 1.72
N TRP A 270 3.81 30.65 1.94
CA TRP A 270 3.89 29.67 3.02
C TRP A 270 5.16 28.81 2.98
N GLN A 271 5.77 28.59 1.80
CA GLN A 271 6.94 27.70 1.67
C GLN A 271 8.18 28.19 2.44
N HIS A 272 8.23 29.49 2.78
CA HIS A 272 9.32 30.04 3.58
C HIS A 272 9.35 29.44 5.00
N ASP A 273 8.17 29.31 5.61
CA ASP A 273 8.04 28.95 7.02
C ASP A 273 7.48 27.54 7.24
N PHE A 274 6.95 26.90 6.20
CA PHE A 274 6.24 25.62 6.27
C PHE A 274 6.76 24.64 5.20
N ASP A 275 6.59 23.35 5.46
CA ASP A 275 6.97 22.26 4.55
C ASP A 275 5.78 21.79 3.71
N THR A 276 4.58 21.91 4.28
CA THR A 276 3.34 21.48 3.65
C THR A 276 2.25 22.53 3.84
N CYS A 277 1.46 22.80 2.80
CA CYS A 277 0.20 23.52 2.95
C CYS A 277 -0.96 22.54 2.81
N TYR A 278 -1.81 22.47 3.82
CA TYR A 278 -2.95 21.56 3.90
C TYR A 278 -4.26 22.36 3.82
N MET A 279 -5.09 22.07 2.83
CA MET A 279 -6.38 22.70 2.62
C MET A 279 -7.49 21.82 3.17
N ILE A 280 -8.21 22.36 4.15
CA ILE A 280 -9.40 21.75 4.73
C ILE A 280 -10.61 22.11 3.87
N HIS A 281 -11.26 21.11 3.29
CA HIS A 281 -12.50 21.26 2.55
C HIS A 281 -13.72 21.18 3.49
N GLU A 282 -14.84 21.76 3.09
CA GLU A 282 -16.14 21.61 3.78
C GLU A 282 -16.71 20.18 3.73
N HIS A 283 -16.08 19.30 2.94
CA HIS A 283 -16.45 17.89 2.85
C HIS A 283 -15.22 17.10 3.24
N ASP A 284 -15.37 16.21 4.22
CA ASP A 284 -14.26 15.51 4.90
C ASP A 284 -13.49 14.54 4.00
N ASP A 285 -13.91 14.36 2.75
CA ASP A 285 -13.31 13.47 1.74
C ASP A 285 -12.52 14.23 0.65
N ARG A 286 -12.41 15.56 0.75
CA ARG A 286 -11.91 16.43 -0.34
C ARG A 286 -10.72 17.30 0.03
N ASP A 287 -10.12 17.03 1.19
CA ASP A 287 -8.91 17.73 1.58
C ASP A 287 -7.79 17.49 0.57
N GLU A 288 -6.99 18.52 0.40
CA GLU A 288 -5.78 18.47 -0.42
C GLU A 288 -4.63 19.05 0.35
N PHE A 289 -3.44 18.63 -0.05
CA PHE A 289 -2.24 19.25 0.45
C PHE A 289 -1.18 19.30 -0.64
N VAL A 290 -0.30 20.27 -0.49
CA VAL A 290 0.84 20.47 -1.37
C VAL A 290 2.11 20.44 -0.54
N ILE A 291 3.07 19.63 -0.99
CA ILE A 291 4.41 19.59 -0.40
C ILE A 291 5.36 20.41 -1.27
N LYS A 292 6.28 21.14 -0.63
CA LYS A 292 7.20 22.04 -1.35
C LYS A 292 8.33 21.30 -2.06
N ASP A 293 8.80 20.18 -1.49
CA ASP A 293 9.98 19.46 -1.97
C ASP A 293 9.70 17.95 -2.00
N PRO A 294 9.12 17.43 -3.10
CA PRO A 294 8.77 16.01 -3.20
C PRO A 294 9.97 15.08 -3.11
N GLU A 295 11.15 15.49 -3.62
CA GLU A 295 12.37 14.67 -3.56
C GLU A 295 12.80 14.41 -2.11
N ARG A 296 12.60 15.39 -1.21
CA ARG A 296 12.95 15.23 0.21
C ARG A 296 11.81 14.76 1.09
N GLN A 297 10.57 15.08 0.73
CA GLN A 297 9.37 14.82 1.52
C GLN A 297 8.61 13.57 1.09
N ILE A 298 8.98 12.88 0.01
CA ILE A 298 8.42 11.55 -0.23
C ILE A 298 9.43 10.50 0.21
N VAL A 299 9.08 9.77 1.26
CA VAL A 299 9.92 8.67 1.75
C VAL A 299 9.84 7.50 0.77
N LYS A 300 8.62 7.22 0.32
CA LYS A 300 8.33 6.13 -0.58
C LYS A 300 6.96 6.27 -1.22
N TRP A 301 6.77 5.65 -2.38
CA TRP A 301 5.46 5.52 -3.01
C TRP A 301 5.28 4.17 -3.68
N VAL A 302 4.02 3.84 -3.91
CA VAL A 302 3.58 2.73 -4.74
C VAL A 302 2.66 3.27 -5.84
N ILE A 303 2.59 2.53 -6.94
CA ILE A 303 1.75 2.89 -8.08
C ILE A 303 0.72 1.79 -8.32
N VAL A 304 -0.52 2.20 -8.55
CA VAL A 304 -1.61 1.34 -9.00
C VAL A 304 -2.04 1.82 -10.38
N VAL A 305 -2.03 0.94 -11.38
CA VAL A 305 -2.55 1.25 -12.71
C VAL A 305 -3.93 0.61 -12.85
N GLU A 306 -4.93 1.39 -13.22
CA GLU A 306 -6.31 0.93 -13.33
C GLU A 306 -6.46 -0.12 -14.44
N GLN A 307 -7.39 -1.07 -14.25
CA GLN A 307 -7.55 -2.22 -15.14
C GLN A 307 -7.74 -1.88 -16.63
N PRO A 308 -8.52 -0.84 -17.04
CA PRO A 308 -8.65 -0.49 -18.45
C PRO A 308 -7.33 -0.11 -19.13
N PHE A 309 -6.33 0.31 -18.34
CA PHE A 309 -5.02 0.75 -18.80
C PHE A 309 -3.93 -0.31 -18.61
N ASP A 310 -4.29 -1.45 -18.01
CA ASP A 310 -3.38 -2.56 -17.76
C ASP A 310 -3.99 -3.90 -18.21
N TYR A 311 -3.94 -4.14 -19.53
CA TYR A 311 -4.55 -5.34 -20.11
C TYR A 311 -3.93 -6.65 -19.60
N LYS A 312 -2.75 -6.62 -18.96
CA LYS A 312 -2.15 -7.83 -18.36
C LYS A 312 -3.08 -8.45 -17.34
N VAL A 313 -3.83 -7.63 -16.61
CA VAL A 313 -4.81 -8.09 -15.62
C VAL A 313 -5.81 -9.04 -16.28
N ALA A 314 -6.47 -8.60 -17.36
CA ALA A 314 -7.44 -9.44 -18.08
C ALA A 314 -6.77 -10.60 -18.83
N ARG A 315 -5.63 -10.34 -19.49
CA ARG A 315 -4.93 -11.35 -20.30
C ARG A 315 -4.44 -12.54 -19.48
N TYR A 316 -3.97 -12.29 -18.27
CA TYR A 316 -3.51 -13.34 -17.35
C TYR A 316 -4.56 -13.71 -16.29
N GLN A 317 -5.80 -13.22 -16.43
CA GLN A 317 -6.92 -13.50 -15.53
C GLN A 317 -6.61 -13.19 -14.05
N LEU A 318 -5.78 -12.16 -13.80
CA LEU A 318 -5.31 -11.81 -12.46
C LEU A 318 -6.44 -11.26 -11.59
N ASP A 319 -7.50 -10.74 -12.18
CA ASP A 319 -8.74 -10.33 -11.50
C ASP A 319 -9.49 -11.52 -10.89
N THR A 320 -9.46 -12.68 -11.52
CA THR A 320 -10.10 -13.91 -11.00
C THR A 320 -9.15 -14.80 -10.19
N GLU A 321 -7.84 -14.63 -10.34
CA GLU A 321 -6.84 -15.48 -9.70
C GLU A 321 -6.90 -15.38 -8.16
N PHE A 322 -7.19 -14.19 -7.63
CA PHE A 322 -7.22 -13.92 -6.19
C PHE A 322 -8.61 -14.11 -5.55
N ASP A 323 -9.67 -14.24 -6.35
CA ASP A 323 -11.02 -14.61 -5.90
C ASP A 323 -11.12 -16.08 -5.45
N SER A 324 -10.03 -16.84 -5.56
CA SER A 324 -10.01 -18.29 -5.39
C SER A 324 -9.88 -18.77 -3.93
N THR A 325 -10.95 -18.62 -3.13
CA THR A 325 -11.44 -19.82 -2.40
C THR A 325 -12.17 -20.78 -3.34
N LYS A 326 -12.50 -20.33 -4.56
CA LYS A 326 -12.72 -21.21 -5.72
C LYS A 326 -11.37 -21.60 -6.33
N CYS A 327 -10.55 -22.35 -5.60
CA CYS A 327 -9.65 -23.27 -6.31
C CYS A 327 -10.57 -24.22 -7.06
N GLY A 328 -10.81 -23.97 -8.35
CA GLY A 328 -11.35 -24.98 -9.28
C GLY A 328 -10.34 -26.09 -9.56
N CYS A 329 -9.46 -26.38 -8.59
CA CYS A 329 -8.61 -27.55 -8.59
C CYS A 329 -9.51 -28.73 -8.22
N ILE A 330 -10.10 -29.31 -9.27
CA ILE A 330 -10.26 -30.77 -9.36
C ILE A 330 -8.87 -31.39 -9.23
#